data_AF-A0A7W1VPJ0-F1
#
_entry.id   AF-A0A7W1VPJ0-F1
#
_cell.length_a   1.000
_cell.length_b   1.000
_cell.length_c   1.000
_cell.angle_alpha   90.00
_cell.angle_beta   90.00
_cell.angle_gamma   90.00
#
_symmetry.space_group_name_H-M   'P 1'
#
loop_
_entity.id
_entity.type
_entity.pdbx_description
1 polymer ?
#
loop_
_entity_poly.entity_id
_entity_poly.type
_entity_poly.pdbx_seq_one_letter_code
_entity_poly.pdbx_strand_id
1 'polypeptide(L)'
;MRHYRDRIGIQDARSQTAIRFVRAVRDLVPRLLENPGRGHPARFEALDLADILRVSVPGFAVFALFYRWDGETLTVITLEHTAQDLPSRLAAVLEK
;
A
#
# COMPACT_ATOMS: atom_id res chain seq x y z
N MET A 1 -11.05 -1.64 -2.84
CA MET A 1 -10.54 -2.30 -1.60
C MET A 1 -11.18 -3.66 -1.27
N ARG A 2 -11.89 -4.36 -2.19
CA ARG A 2 -12.55 -5.66 -1.89
C ARG A 2 -11.72 -6.90 -2.29
N HIS A 3 -10.77 -6.75 -3.21
CA HIS A 3 -10.16 -7.90 -3.91
C HIS A 3 -9.07 -8.68 -3.14
N TYR A 4 -8.48 -8.11 -2.08
CA TYR A 4 -7.33 -8.77 -1.40
C TYR A 4 -7.74 -9.65 -0.21
N ARG A 5 -8.83 -9.29 0.48
CA ARG A 5 -9.36 -10.08 1.61
C ARG A 5 -9.77 -11.49 1.16
N ASP A 6 -10.39 -11.61 0.00
CA ASP A 6 -10.93 -12.88 -0.49
C ASP A 6 -9.82 -13.85 -0.93
N ARG A 7 -8.66 -13.35 -1.39
CA ARG A 7 -7.54 -14.20 -1.82
C ARG A 7 -6.79 -14.90 -0.70
N ILE A 8 -6.79 -14.35 0.51
CA ILE A 8 -6.14 -14.98 1.68
C ILE A 8 -7.14 -15.85 2.47
N GLY A 9 -8.45 -15.63 2.31
CA GLY A 9 -9.50 -16.29 3.09
C GLY A 9 -9.86 -17.72 2.66
N ILE A 10 -9.48 -18.19 1.46
CA ILE A 10 -9.87 -19.51 0.95
C ILE A 10 -8.76 -20.53 1.20
N GLN A 11 -8.52 -20.86 2.46
CA GLN A 11 -7.82 -22.06 2.97
C GLN A 11 -7.67 -21.86 4.48
N ASP A 12 -8.33 -22.69 5.30
CA ASP A 12 -8.53 -22.51 6.75
C ASP A 12 -7.26 -22.24 7.60
N ALA A 13 -6.06 -22.44 7.06
CA ALA A 13 -4.79 -22.09 7.71
C ALA A 13 -4.35 -20.61 7.55
N ARG A 14 -5.00 -19.82 6.68
CA ARG A 14 -4.59 -18.43 6.35
C ARG A 14 -5.45 -17.33 6.97
N SER A 15 -6.54 -17.70 7.65
CA SER A 15 -7.45 -16.76 8.33
C SER A 15 -6.72 -15.88 9.35
N GLN A 16 -5.85 -16.46 10.19
CA GLN A 16 -5.08 -15.71 11.17
C GLN A 16 -4.04 -14.77 10.52
N THR A 17 -3.44 -15.18 9.41
CA THR A 17 -2.50 -14.33 8.65
C THR A 17 -3.23 -13.18 7.97
N ALA A 18 -4.42 -13.41 7.42
CA ALA A 18 -5.28 -12.34 6.89
C ALA A 18 -5.65 -11.33 7.98
N ILE A 19 -6.04 -11.80 9.17
CA ILE A 19 -6.36 -10.94 10.32
C ILE A 19 -5.15 -10.11 10.73
N ARG A 20 -3.96 -10.74 10.84
CA ARG A 20 -2.71 -10.04 11.16
C ARG A 20 -2.36 -8.98 10.11
N PHE A 21 -2.54 -9.30 8.82
CA PHE A 21 -2.31 -8.36 7.73
C PHE A 21 -3.23 -7.15 7.82
N VAL A 22 -4.54 -7.37 7.96
CA VAL A 22 -5.52 -6.29 8.07
C VAL A 22 -5.22 -5.41 9.29
N ARG A 23 -4.86 -5.99 10.44
CA ARG A 23 -4.44 -5.22 11.62
C ARG A 23 -3.18 -4.40 11.35
N ALA A 24 -2.15 -5.01 10.76
CA ALA A 24 -0.92 -4.31 10.42
C ALA A 24 -1.17 -3.10 9.51
N VAL A 25 -2.05 -3.22 8.51
CA VAL A 25 -2.44 -2.10 7.64
C VAL A 25 -3.24 -1.04 8.40
N ARG A 26 -4.20 -1.44 9.25
CA ARG A 26 -4.98 -0.50 10.05
C ARG A 26 -4.12 0.30 11.02
N ASP A 27 -3.13 -0.32 11.64
CA ASP A 27 -2.21 0.34 12.58
C ASP A 27 -1.15 1.19 11.85
N LEU A 28 -0.87 0.87 10.58
CA LEU A 28 0.09 1.60 9.75
C LEU A 28 -0.41 3.00 9.40
N VAL A 29 -1.69 3.17 9.09
CA VAL A 29 -2.26 4.43 8.60
C VAL A 29 -2.16 5.55 9.64
N PRO A 30 -2.57 5.39 10.91
CA PRO A 30 -2.41 6.42 11.94
C PRO A 30 -0.95 6.83 12.13
N ARG A 31 -0.02 5.87 12.18
CA ARG A 31 1.42 6.15 12.27
C ARG A 31 1.96 6.89 11.05
N LEU A 32 1.30 6.73 9.90
CA LEU A 32 1.65 7.47 8.69
C LEU A 32 1.09 8.89 8.73
N LEU A 33 -0.07 9.12 9.34
CA LEU A 33 -0.61 10.47 9.57
C LEU A 33 0.24 11.27 10.56
N GLU A 34 0.82 10.62 11.57
CA GLU A 34 1.73 11.26 12.53
C GLU A 34 3.06 11.71 11.88
N ASN A 35 3.52 10.99 10.86
CA ASN A 35 4.73 11.33 10.11
C ASN A 35 4.59 10.91 8.63
N PRO A 36 3.92 11.74 7.80
CA PRO A 36 3.70 11.44 6.39
C PRO A 36 4.99 11.37 5.57
N GLY A 37 6.05 12.05 6.02
CA GLY A 37 7.36 12.05 5.35
C GLY A 37 8.19 10.79 5.54
N ARG A 38 7.77 9.83 6.37
CA ARG A 38 8.55 8.60 6.64
C ARG A 38 8.63 7.62 5.47
N GLY A 39 7.75 7.77 4.47
CA GLY A 39 7.76 6.92 3.29
C GLY A 39 8.98 7.17 2.41
N HIS A 40 9.33 6.18 1.63
CA HIS A 40 10.39 6.31 0.63
C HIS A 40 9.78 6.64 -0.73
N PRO A 41 10.45 7.43 -1.59
CA PRO A 41 10.03 7.61 -2.97
C PRO A 41 9.86 6.25 -3.66
N ALA A 42 8.70 6.04 -4.27
CA ALA A 42 8.48 4.91 -5.14
C ALA A 42 9.15 5.24 -6.49
N ARG A 43 10.33 4.66 -6.72
CA ARG A 43 11.11 4.93 -7.94
C ARG A 43 10.41 4.31 -9.14
N PHE A 44 9.63 5.13 -9.84
CA PHE A 44 9.01 4.80 -11.12
C PHE A 44 9.71 5.59 -12.23
N GLU A 45 9.76 5.01 -13.43
CA GLU A 45 10.28 5.70 -14.63
C GLU A 45 9.28 6.74 -15.16
N ALA A 46 7.99 6.55 -14.88
CA ALA A 46 6.93 7.45 -15.28
C ALA A 46 6.90 8.70 -14.37
N LEU A 47 7.04 9.88 -14.98
CA LEU A 47 7.19 11.17 -14.28
C LEU A 47 5.94 11.58 -13.47
N ASP A 48 4.76 11.15 -13.93
CA ASP A 48 3.47 11.35 -13.27
C ASP A 48 3.33 10.58 -11.95
N LEU A 49 4.25 9.64 -11.68
CA LEU A 49 4.32 8.86 -10.45
C LEU A 49 5.47 9.27 -9.52
N ALA A 50 6.21 10.33 -9.87
CA ALA A 50 7.42 10.75 -9.15
C ALA A 50 7.16 11.24 -7.70
N ASP A 51 5.94 11.69 -7.42
CA ASP A 51 5.51 12.19 -6.11
C ASP A 51 4.94 11.09 -5.19
N ILE A 52 4.90 9.85 -5.66
CA ILE A 52 4.38 8.72 -4.90
C ILE A 52 5.41 8.27 -3.87
N LEU A 53 4.97 8.23 -2.62
CA LEU A 53 5.68 7.62 -1.51
C LEU A 53 5.18 6.19 -1.29
N ARG A 54 6.06 5.35 -0.77
CA ARG A 54 5.75 3.99 -0.35
C ARG A 54 6.24 3.70 1.06
N VAL A 55 5.46 2.90 1.78
CA VAL A 55 5.87 2.35 3.07
C VAL A 55 5.49 0.87 3.14
N SER A 56 6.45 0.03 3.57
CA SER A 56 6.23 -1.41 3.70
C SER A 56 5.23 -1.71 4.83
N VAL A 57 4.40 -2.73 4.64
CA VAL A 57 3.48 -3.19 5.69
C VAL A 57 4.30 -3.96 6.76
N PRO A 58 4.25 -3.56 8.06
CA PRO A 58 5.01 -4.22 9.11
C PRO A 58 4.68 -5.71 9.22
N GLY A 59 5.71 -6.56 9.26
CA GLY A 59 5.54 -8.02 9.25
C GLY A 59 5.18 -8.62 7.88
N PHE A 60 5.05 -7.80 6.83
CA PHE A 60 4.65 -8.19 5.48
C PHE A 60 5.44 -7.41 4.42
N ALA A 61 6.77 -7.52 4.45
CA ALA A 61 7.69 -6.67 3.67
C ALA A 61 7.49 -6.69 2.15
N VAL A 62 6.86 -7.74 1.61
CA VAL A 62 6.52 -7.82 0.18
C VAL A 62 5.32 -6.94 -0.20
N PHE A 63 4.56 -6.41 0.76
CA PHE A 63 3.47 -5.47 0.54
C PHE A 63 3.87 -4.06 0.93
N ALA A 64 3.41 -3.08 0.16
CA ALA A 64 3.57 -1.67 0.46
C ALA A 64 2.26 -0.90 0.25
N LEU A 65 2.07 0.12 1.09
CA LEU A 65 1.07 1.16 0.89
C LEU A 65 1.71 2.28 0.06
N PHE A 66 1.08 2.63 -1.05
CA PHE A 66 1.46 3.72 -1.94
C PHE A 66 0.53 4.90 -1.69
N TYR A 67 1.12 6.08 -1.51
CA TYR A 67 0.38 7.26 -1.13
C TYR A 67 1.06 8.53 -1.62
N ARG A 68 0.30 9.62 -1.61
CA ARG A 68 0.78 10.99 -1.80
C ARG A 68 0.62 11.79 -0.51
N TRP A 69 1.49 12.77 -0.34
CA TRP A 69 1.43 13.75 0.74
C TRP A 69 1.75 15.12 0.16
N ASP A 70 0.81 16.06 0.25
CA ASP A 70 0.94 17.42 -0.29
C ASP A 70 1.26 18.48 0.78
N GLY A 71 1.44 18.07 2.04
CA GLY A 71 1.63 18.97 3.19
C GLY A 71 0.38 19.14 4.06
N GLU A 72 -0.78 18.73 3.57
CA GLU A 72 -2.06 18.84 4.28
C GLU A 72 -2.83 17.51 4.28
N THR A 73 -2.87 16.83 3.14
CA THR A 73 -3.67 15.62 2.91
C THR A 73 -2.79 14.42 2.58
N LEU A 74 -3.01 13.32 3.30
CA LEU A 74 -2.46 12.01 2.94
C LEU A 74 -3.46 11.25 2.09
N THR A 75 -3.14 11.08 0.81
CA THR A 75 -3.98 10.34 -0.14
C THR A 75 -3.43 8.94 -0.33
N VAL A 76 -4.14 7.93 0.18
CA VAL A 76 -3.81 6.52 -0.07
C VAL A 76 -4.24 6.17 -1.49
N ILE A 77 -3.26 5.82 -2.34
CA ILE A 77 -3.51 5.42 -3.72
C ILE A 77 -3.91 3.94 -3.75
N THR A 78 -3.02 3.07 -3.24
CA THR A 78 -3.27 1.63 -3.22
C THR A 78 -2.38 0.90 -2.20
N LEU A 79 -2.69 -0.37 -1.96
CA LEU A 79 -1.91 -1.29 -1.15
C LEU A 79 -1.63 -2.53 -1.99
N GLU A 80 -0.36 -2.76 -2.34
CA GLU A 80 0.00 -3.73 -3.37
C GLU A 80 1.20 -4.60 -3.00
N HIS A 81 1.29 -5.76 -3.64
CA HIS A 81 2.47 -6.62 -3.60
C HIS A 81 3.57 -6.03 -4.50
N THR A 82 4.70 -5.70 -3.90
CA THR A 82 5.81 -4.96 -4.54
C THR A 82 6.55 -5.71 -5.64
N ALA A 83 6.47 -7.04 -5.67
CA ALA A 83 7.09 -7.86 -6.72
C ALA A 83 6.20 -8.09 -7.96
N GLN A 84 5.01 -7.51 -8.01
CA GLN A 84 4.14 -7.55 -9.20
C GLN A 84 4.35 -6.30 -10.05
N ASP A 85 3.99 -6.34 -11.34
CA ASP A 85 4.11 -5.19 -12.25
C ASP A 85 3.33 -3.99 -11.72
N LEU A 86 4.06 -3.12 -11.03
CA LEU A 86 3.55 -2.08 -10.16
C LEU A 86 3.22 -0.78 -10.92
N PRO A 87 4.01 -0.33 -11.90
CA PRO A 87 3.68 0.83 -12.74
C PRO A 87 2.33 0.67 -13.46
N SER A 88 2.14 -0.45 -14.17
CA SER A 88 0.90 -0.72 -14.93
C SER A 88 -0.35 -0.72 -14.05
N ARG A 89 -0.23 -1.22 -12.81
CA ARG A 89 -1.34 -1.28 -11.86
C ARG A 89 -1.61 0.05 -11.17
N LEU A 90 -0.58 0.86 -10.93
CA LEU A 90 -0.74 2.22 -10.40
C LEU A 90 -1.40 3.15 -11.42
N ALA A 91 -0.95 3.13 -12.67
CA ALA A 91 -1.56 3.89 -13.77
C ALA A 91 -3.07 3.57 -13.87
N ALA A 92 -3.43 2.29 -13.89
CA ALA A 92 -4.83 1.86 -13.97
C ALA A 92 -5.71 2.27 -12.76
N VAL A 93 -5.11 2.54 -11.60
CA VAL A 93 -5.83 3.04 -10.41
C VAL A 93 -5.98 4.55 -10.45
N LEU A 94 -5.02 5.27 -11.02
CA LEU A 94 -5.01 6.74 -11.10
C LEU A 94 -5.85 7.29 -12.26
N GLU A 95 -6.12 6.48 -13.29
CA GLU A 95 -6.99 6.86 -14.43
C GLU A 95 -8.50 6.76 -14.12
N LYS A 96 -8.89 6.36 -12.91
CA LYS A 96 -10.29 6.23 -12.47
C LYS A 96 -10.71 7.33 -11.52
#